data_AF-Q08P33-F1
#
_entry.id   AF-Q08P33-F1
#
_cell.length_a   1.000
_cell.length_b   1.000
_cell.length_c   1.000
_cell.angle_alpha   90.00
_cell.angle_beta   90.00
_cell.angle_gamma   90.00
#
_symmetry.space_group_name_H-M   'P 1'
#
loop_
_entity.id
_entity.type
_entity.pdbx_description
1 polymer ?
#
loop_
_entity_poly.entity_id
_entity_poly.type
_entity_poly.pdbx_seq_one_letter_code
_entity_poly.pdbx_strand_id
1 'polypeptide(L)'
;GPAAGTPAATATTATALVDFEYEPGRQDVLDRLVPQAISIKLYRALLESVASEHGARMSAMENATRNASDMIADLSLHYNRTRQAVITKELSEIVSGAEALK
;
A
#
# COMPACT_ATOMS: atom_id res chain seq x y z
N GLY A 1 12.41 59.42 -28.36
CA GLY A 1 12.08 59.72 -26.94
C GLY A 1 12.87 58.78 -26.07
N PRO A 2 13.53 59.26 -25.01
CA PRO A 2 14.41 58.43 -24.19
C PRO A 2 13.68 57.80 -22.98
N ALA A 3 14.25 56.68 -22.49
CA ALA A 3 14.25 56.17 -21.12
C ALA A 3 12.89 55.76 -20.50
N ALA A 4 12.75 54.70 -19.69
CA ALA A 4 13.60 53.64 -19.17
C ALA A 4 12.66 52.61 -18.48
N GLY A 5 13.24 51.56 -17.89
CA GLY A 5 12.60 50.44 -17.20
C GLY A 5 11.46 50.80 -16.23
N THR A 6 10.73 49.84 -15.66
CA THR A 6 11.26 48.70 -14.89
C THR A 6 10.06 47.76 -14.52
N PRO A 7 10.24 46.66 -13.77
CA PRO A 7 9.77 45.33 -14.13
C PRO A 7 8.43 44.97 -13.46
N ALA A 8 7.85 43.86 -13.90
CA ALA A 8 6.78 43.18 -13.20
C ALA A 8 7.19 42.93 -11.74
N ALA A 9 6.42 43.49 -10.82
CA ALA A 9 6.59 43.30 -9.39
C ALA A 9 6.40 41.82 -9.03
N THR A 10 7.48 41.13 -8.72
CA THR A 10 7.48 39.85 -8.00
C THR A 10 6.81 40.08 -6.64
N ALA A 11 5.59 39.55 -6.48
CA ALA A 11 4.93 39.47 -5.19
C ALA A 11 5.68 38.45 -4.32
N THR A 12 6.67 38.92 -3.58
CA THR A 12 7.22 38.19 -2.43
C THR A 12 6.10 38.09 -1.41
N THR A 13 5.47 36.92 -1.29
CA THR A 13 4.58 36.61 -0.16
C THR A 13 5.44 36.60 1.10
N ALA A 14 5.65 37.77 1.69
CA ALA A 14 6.23 37.89 3.01
C ALA A 14 5.27 37.19 3.97
N THR A 15 5.68 36.04 4.50
CA THR A 15 5.04 35.44 5.67
C THR A 15 4.96 36.53 6.73
N ALA A 16 3.74 37.01 7.01
CA ALA A 16 3.54 38.04 8.01
C ALA A 16 4.06 37.52 9.34
N LEU A 17 5.19 38.06 9.80
CA LEU A 17 5.69 37.88 11.15
C LEU A 17 4.71 38.63 12.05
N VAL A 18 3.69 37.91 12.52
CA VAL A 18 2.82 38.41 13.58
C VAL A 18 3.71 38.59 14.81
N ASP A 19 3.74 39.80 15.34
CA ASP A 19 4.51 40.10 16.54
C ASP A 19 3.78 39.49 17.75
N PHE A 20 4.44 38.57 18.43
CA PHE A 20 3.88 37.86 19.59
C PHE A 20 4.50 38.44 20.86
N GLU A 21 3.66 38.81 21.82
CA GLU A 21 4.12 39.07 23.20
C GLU A 21 4.40 37.73 23.89
N TYR A 22 5.61 37.56 24.43
CA TYR A 22 6.07 36.34 25.07
C TYR A 22 6.13 36.53 26.57
N GLU A 23 5.31 35.78 27.31
CA GLU A 23 5.34 35.73 28.77
C GLU A 23 5.70 34.30 29.21
N PRO A 24 6.73 34.05 30.06
CA PRO A 24 7.58 35.01 30.80
C PRO A 24 8.76 35.60 30.01
N GLY A 25 9.09 35.03 28.85
CA GLY A 25 10.18 35.50 27.99
C GLY A 25 10.35 34.61 26.76
N ARG A 26 10.92 35.15 25.68
CA ARG A 26 11.07 34.43 24.41
C ARG A 26 11.89 33.14 24.56
N GLN A 27 12.98 33.18 25.33
CA GLN A 27 13.86 32.04 25.57
C GLN A 27 13.16 30.93 26.35
N ASP A 28 12.46 31.26 27.43
CA ASP A 28 11.73 30.27 28.24
C ASP A 28 10.62 29.56 27.46
N VAL A 29 9.94 30.31 26.57
CA VAL A 29 8.93 29.73 25.68
C VAL A 29 9.59 28.79 24.67
N LEU A 30 10.72 29.17 24.07
CA LEU A 30 11.46 28.33 23.14
C LEU A 30 12.00 27.06 23.80
N ASP A 31 12.55 27.16 25.01
CA ASP A 31 13.08 26.02 25.77
C ASP A 31 12.01 24.97 26.09
N ARG A 32 10.73 25.37 26.13
CA ARG A 32 9.59 24.47 26.28
C ARG A 32 9.07 23.96 24.94
N LEU A 33 8.96 24.83 23.93
CA LEU A 33 8.38 24.49 22.64
C LEU A 33 9.29 23.58 21.81
N VAL A 34 10.60 23.73 21.88
CA VAL A 34 11.53 22.93 21.08
C VAL A 34 11.45 21.44 21.44
N PRO A 35 11.54 21.03 22.73
CA PRO A 35 11.32 19.63 23.12
C PRO A 35 9.93 19.11 22.77
N GLN A 36 8.88 19.95 22.92
CA GLN A 36 7.52 19.57 22.57
C GLN A 36 7.34 19.33 21.07
N ALA A 37 7.92 20.18 20.23
CA ALA A 37 7.89 20.05 18.78
C ALA A 37 8.60 18.76 18.32
N ILE A 38 9.74 18.42 18.95
CA ILE A 38 10.44 17.15 18.69
C ILE A 38 9.57 15.96 19.10
N SER A 39 8.95 16.02 20.27
CA SER A 39 8.06 14.95 20.77
C SER A 39 6.87 14.72 19.84
N ILE A 40 6.24 15.79 19.35
CA ILE A 40 5.14 15.71 18.38
C ILE A 40 5.63 15.11 17.05
N LYS A 41 6.80 15.54 16.54
CA LYS A 41 7.36 14.99 15.31
C LYS A 41 7.66 13.49 15.43
N LEU A 42 8.23 13.06 16.56
CA LEU A 42 8.50 11.65 16.81
C LEU A 42 7.20 10.84 16.90
N TYR A 43 6.22 11.34 17.65
CA TYR A 43 4.92 10.68 17.76
C TYR A 43 4.23 10.54 16.39
N ARG A 44 4.28 11.58 15.57
CA ARG A 44 3.76 11.53 14.19
C ARG A 44 4.49 10.51 13.34
N ALA A 45 5.82 10.42 13.44
CA ALA A 45 6.61 9.43 12.70
C ALA A 45 6.23 7.99 13.10
N LEU A 46 5.97 7.75 14.39
CA LEU A 46 5.50 6.44 14.87
C LEU A 46 4.12 6.10 14.30
N LEU A 47 3.17 7.05 14.31
CA LEU A 47 1.85 6.83 13.73
C LEU A 47 1.93 6.54 12.23
N GLU A 48 2.76 7.27 11.49
CA GLU A 48 2.99 7.05 10.06
C GLU A 48 3.59 5.66 9.80
N SER A 49 4.53 5.22 10.64
CA SER A 49 5.12 3.87 10.55
C SER A 49 4.07 2.78 10.71
N VAL A 50 3.18 2.90 11.70
CA VAL A 50 2.12 1.92 11.94
C VAL A 50 1.10 1.91 10.79
N ALA A 51 0.72 3.08 10.30
CA ALA A 51 -0.16 3.19 9.13
C ALA A 51 0.47 2.55 7.89
N SER A 52 1.76 2.83 7.65
CA SER A 52 2.54 2.24 6.55
C SER A 52 2.67 0.73 6.68
N GLU A 53 2.90 0.21 7.88
CA GLU A 53 2.94 -1.24 8.15
C GLU A 53 1.59 -1.90 7.83
N HIS A 54 0.49 -1.28 8.25
CA HIS A 54 -0.84 -1.80 7.95
C HIS A 54 -1.12 -1.78 6.45
N GLY A 55 -0.76 -0.70 5.74
CA GLY A 55 -0.86 -0.60 4.29
C GLY A 55 -0.05 -1.68 3.56
N ALA A 56 1.21 -1.86 3.97
CA ALA A 56 2.09 -2.89 3.41
C ALA A 56 1.53 -4.30 3.68
N ARG A 57 1.02 -4.56 4.88
CA ARG A 57 0.39 -5.83 5.23
C ARG A 57 -0.85 -6.10 4.38
N MET A 58 -1.72 -5.11 4.19
CA MET A 58 -2.91 -5.26 3.34
C MET A 58 -2.53 -5.58 1.91
N SER A 59 -1.59 -4.85 1.31
CA SER A 59 -1.13 -5.11 -0.05
C SER A 59 -0.48 -6.50 -0.21
N ALA A 60 0.34 -6.91 0.77
CA ALA A 60 0.95 -8.24 0.79
C ALA A 60 -0.12 -9.35 0.87
N MET A 61 -1.14 -9.17 1.70
CA MET A 61 -2.23 -10.13 1.83
C MET A 61 -3.12 -10.17 0.59
N GLU A 62 -3.42 -9.03 -0.04
CA GLU A 62 -4.16 -8.97 -1.30
C GLU A 62 -3.43 -9.74 -2.41
N ASN A 63 -2.10 -9.57 -2.51
CA ASN A 63 -1.28 -10.36 -3.42
C ASN A 63 -1.32 -11.85 -3.09
N ALA A 64 -1.24 -12.22 -1.81
CA ALA A 64 -1.34 -13.62 -1.38
C ALA A 64 -2.71 -14.23 -1.73
N THR A 65 -3.81 -13.50 -1.53
CA THR A 65 -5.17 -13.93 -1.89
C THR A 65 -5.32 -14.13 -3.39
N ARG A 66 -4.76 -13.23 -4.20
CA ARG A 66 -4.77 -13.39 -5.67
C ARG A 66 -4.00 -14.63 -6.09
N ASN A 67 -2.77 -14.81 -5.60
CA ASN A 67 -1.94 -15.98 -5.91
C ASN A 67 -2.61 -17.30 -5.48
N ALA A 68 -3.28 -17.32 -4.32
CA ALA A 68 -4.04 -18.48 -3.86
C ALA A 68 -5.23 -18.77 -4.79
N SER A 69 -5.91 -17.73 -5.28
CA SER A 69 -7.04 -17.87 -6.20
C SER A 69 -6.59 -18.47 -7.54
N ASP A 70 -5.45 -18.00 -8.07
CA ASP A 70 -4.85 -18.54 -9.29
C ASP A 70 -4.49 -20.02 -9.11
N MET A 71 -3.88 -20.37 -7.98
CA MET A 71 -3.56 -21.76 -7.63
C MET A 71 -4.82 -22.64 -7.53
N ILE A 72 -5.90 -22.15 -6.94
CA ILE A 72 -7.17 -22.88 -6.86
C ILE A 72 -7.73 -23.15 -8.26
N ALA A 73 -7.66 -22.17 -9.17
CA ALA A 73 -8.10 -22.33 -10.54
C ALA A 73 -7.31 -23.43 -11.27
N ASP A 74 -5.98 -23.42 -11.14
CA ASP A 74 -5.10 -24.42 -11.72
C ASP A 74 -5.39 -25.82 -11.18
N LEU A 75 -5.47 -25.97 -9.84
CA LEU A 75 -5.81 -27.26 -9.23
C LEU A 75 -7.19 -27.75 -9.66
N SER A 76 -8.16 -26.86 -9.83
CA SER A 76 -9.50 -27.22 -10.29
C SER A 76 -9.48 -27.76 -11.72
N LEU A 77 -8.67 -27.16 -12.60
CA LEU A 77 -8.48 -27.66 -13.96
C LEU A 77 -7.80 -29.04 -13.95
N HIS A 78 -6.72 -29.19 -13.18
CA HIS A 78 -6.03 -30.46 -13.00
C HIS A 78 -6.95 -31.57 -12.45
N TYR A 79 -7.77 -31.23 -11.45
CA TYR A 79 -8.74 -32.14 -10.87
C TYR A 79 -9.74 -32.64 -11.92
N ASN A 80 -10.35 -31.73 -12.69
CA ASN A 80 -11.32 -32.09 -13.71
C ASN A 80 -10.70 -32.94 -14.83
N ARG A 81 -9.49 -32.60 -15.27
CA ARG A 81 -8.75 -33.38 -16.27
C ARG A 81 -8.47 -34.79 -15.77
N THR A 82 -7.99 -34.92 -14.52
CA THR A 82 -7.71 -36.23 -13.90
C THR A 82 -8.99 -37.04 -13.74
N ARG A 83 -10.08 -36.41 -13.31
CA ARG A 83 -11.40 -37.04 -13.19
C ARG A 83 -11.86 -37.62 -14.54
N GLN A 84 -11.74 -36.85 -15.62
CA GLN A 84 -12.08 -37.33 -16.95
C GLN A 84 -11.21 -38.51 -17.39
N ALA A 85 -9.90 -38.44 -17.15
CA ALA A 85 -8.97 -39.53 -17.49
C ALA A 85 -9.31 -40.83 -16.74
N VAL A 86 -9.69 -40.73 -15.45
CA VAL A 86 -10.14 -41.88 -14.65
C VAL A 86 -11.43 -42.48 -15.22
N ILE A 87 -12.45 -41.65 -15.51
CA ILE A 87 -13.71 -42.13 -16.11
C ILE A 87 -13.44 -42.85 -17.44
N THR A 88 -12.63 -42.26 -18.32
CA THR A 88 -12.28 -42.89 -19.60
C THR A 88 -11.54 -44.21 -19.40
N LYS A 89 -10.63 -44.29 -18.43
CA LYS A 89 -9.91 -45.52 -18.10
C LYS A 89 -10.86 -46.62 -17.62
N GLU A 90 -11.74 -46.31 -16.66
CA GLU A 90 -12.73 -47.26 -16.14
C GLU A 90 -13.66 -47.76 -17.25
N LEU A 91 -14.15 -46.85 -18.12
CA LEU A 91 -14.96 -47.24 -19.27
C LEU A 91 -14.20 -48.15 -20.24
N SER A 92 -12.94 -47.85 -20.54
CA SER A 92 -12.11 -48.69 -21.42
C SER A 92 -11.87 -50.08 -20.82
N GLU A 93 -11.68 -50.18 -19.50
CA GLU A 93 -11.51 -51.45 -18.79
C GLU A 93 -12.80 -52.28 -18.81
N ILE A 94 -13.97 -51.65 -18.60
CA ILE A 94 -15.28 -52.31 -18.67
C ILE A 94 -15.54 -52.89 -20.07
N VAL A 95 -15.30 -52.11 -21.13
CA VAL A 95 -15.51 -52.55 -22.52
C VAL A 95 -14.58 -53.71 -22.87
N SER A 96 -13.28 -53.59 -22.55
CA SER A 96 -12.30 -54.65 -22.79
C SER A 96 -12.64 -55.94 -22.02
N GLY A 97 -13.08 -55.82 -20.77
CA GLY A 97 -13.52 -56.97 -19.97
C GLY A 97 -14.77 -57.65 -20.52
N ALA A 98 -15.74 -56.87 -21.03
CA ALA A 98 -16.94 -57.40 -21.66
C ALA A 98 -16.63 -58.10 -23.00
N GLU A 99 -15.71 -57.57 -23.80
CA GLU A 99 -15.26 -58.20 -25.05
C GLU A 99 -14.49 -59.51 -24.81
N ALA A 100 -13.72 -59.61 -23.73
CA ALA A 100 -12.99 -60.82 -23.38
C ALA A 100 -13.88 -62.01 -22.99
N LEU A 101 -15.16 -61.77 -22.69
CA LEU A 101 -16.16 -62.80 -22.35
C LEU A 101 -16.98 -63.29 -23.56
N LYS A 102 -16.69 -62.78 -24.76
CA LYS A 102 -17.38 -63.11 -26.01
C LYS A 102 -16.59 -64.11 -26.84
#